data_AF-A0AAF0ZVF4-F1
#
_entry.id   AF-A0AAF0ZVF4-F1
#
_cell.length_a   1.000
_cell.length_b   1.000
_cell.length_c   1.000
_cell.angle_alpha   90.00
_cell.angle_beta   90.00
_cell.angle_gamma   90.00
#
_symmetry.space_group_name_H-M   'P 1'
#
loop_
_entity.id
_entity.type
_entity.pdbx_description
1 polymer ?
#
loop_
_entity_poly.entity_id
_entity_poly.type
_entity_poly.pdbx_seq_one_letter_code
_entity_poly.pdbx_strand_id
1 'polypeptide(L)'
;MMLGLDAHHSLGLPIDKSLNIFMHAFDKVETLKRFKFSFAFENSNEEDYVTEKFFQSLVAGSIPVVIGAPNIQEFAPSNNSLLHIKELKDAETVANTMKYLAANPSAYNELLRWKVEGPSDSFKALVDMAAVHSSCRLCIFLATSIREREEQNPKFKKRPCKCTRDSETVYHVYVRERGRFEMESIFLRSSNLSLEAFESAVVSKFESLKHVPIWKEERPHILRGGDELKLYRLHPLGMTQRQALYNFTFKGDTDFRDHIESLPCAKFEAIFV
;
A
#
# COMPACT_ATOMS: atom_id res chain seq x y z
N MET A 1 14.14 -1.35 -23.76
CA MET A 1 13.80 -0.65 -25.03
C MET A 1 13.47 -1.60 -26.18
N MET A 2 14.21 -2.70 -26.42
CA MET A 2 13.95 -3.61 -27.56
C MET A 2 12.63 -4.40 -27.45
N LEU A 3 12.23 -4.83 -26.24
CA LEU A 3 10.97 -5.57 -26.02
C LEU A 3 9.69 -4.78 -26.33
N GLY A 4 9.69 -3.45 -26.16
CA GLY A 4 8.51 -2.61 -26.39
C GLY A 4 8.22 -2.37 -27.88
N LEU A 5 9.24 -2.43 -28.74
CA LEU A 5 9.11 -2.24 -30.19
C LEU A 5 8.70 -3.53 -30.90
N ASP A 6 9.18 -4.69 -30.44
CA ASP A 6 8.80 -5.99 -31.01
C ASP A 6 7.37 -6.41 -30.63
N ALA A 7 6.94 -6.09 -29.40
CA ALA A 7 5.54 -6.22 -28.99
C ALA A 7 4.62 -5.29 -29.82
N HIS A 8 5.09 -4.08 -30.17
CA HIS A 8 4.30 -3.13 -30.96
C HIS A 8 3.92 -3.67 -32.36
N HIS A 9 4.78 -4.46 -33.01
CA HIS A 9 4.53 -4.96 -34.37
C HIS A 9 3.59 -6.19 -34.42
N SER A 10 3.42 -6.90 -33.29
CA SER A 10 2.71 -8.18 -33.21
C SER A 10 1.24 -8.06 -32.78
N LEU A 11 0.77 -6.90 -32.31
CA LEU A 11 -0.56 -6.75 -31.69
C LEU A 11 -1.73 -6.54 -32.68
N GLY A 12 -1.48 -6.10 -33.92
CA GLY A 12 -2.51 -5.99 -34.98
C GLY A 12 -3.75 -5.13 -34.66
N LEU A 13 -3.67 -4.24 -33.66
CA LEU A 13 -4.74 -3.30 -33.27
C LEU A 13 -4.46 -1.91 -33.85
N PRO A 14 -5.49 -1.11 -34.19
CA PRO A 14 -5.28 0.30 -34.54
C PRO A 14 -4.75 1.05 -33.32
N ILE A 15 -3.48 1.47 -33.39
CA ILE A 15 -2.80 2.25 -32.34
C ILE A 15 -2.73 3.70 -32.81
N ASP A 16 -3.33 4.61 -32.03
CA ASP A 16 -3.09 6.03 -32.24
C ASP A 16 -1.70 6.40 -31.70
N LYS A 17 -0.81 6.84 -32.61
CA LYS A 17 0.55 7.30 -32.31
C LYS A 17 0.63 8.81 -32.10
N SER A 18 -0.48 9.48 -31.79
CA SER A 18 -0.57 10.95 -31.64
C SER A 18 0.20 11.55 -30.45
N LEU A 19 1.37 11.00 -30.10
CA LEU A 19 2.43 11.70 -29.39
C LEU A 19 3.40 12.34 -30.39
N ASN A 20 2.87 13.19 -31.28
CA ASN A 20 3.71 14.08 -32.08
C ASN A 20 4.35 15.14 -31.17
N ILE A 21 5.65 15.34 -31.33
CA ILE A 21 6.54 16.25 -30.59
C ILE A 21 6.24 17.72 -30.94
N PHE A 22 5.00 18.16 -30.79
CA PHE A 22 4.60 19.57 -30.96
C PHE A 22 3.50 19.95 -29.96
N MET A 23 3.94 20.35 -28.77
CA MET A 23 3.55 21.58 -28.09
C MET A 23 2.12 22.11 -28.33
N HIS A 24 1.12 21.36 -27.89
CA HIS A 24 0.00 21.90 -27.11
C HIS A 24 -0.28 20.86 -26.02
N ALA A 25 -0.25 21.29 -24.75
CA ALA A 25 -0.49 20.44 -23.60
C ALA A 25 -1.96 19.99 -23.58
N PHE A 26 -2.31 19.04 -24.44
CA PHE A 26 -3.45 18.16 -24.21
C PHE A 26 -3.12 17.33 -22.97
N ASP A 27 -3.96 17.44 -21.94
CA ASP A 27 -3.81 16.67 -20.71
C ASP A 27 -3.73 15.18 -21.07
N LYS A 28 -2.58 14.56 -20.79
CA LYS A 28 -2.31 13.14 -21.08
C LYS A 28 -3.42 12.25 -20.50
N VAL A 29 -3.88 12.54 -19.28
CA VAL A 29 -4.94 11.76 -18.63
C VAL A 29 -6.26 11.94 -19.38
N GLU A 30 -6.56 13.16 -19.83
CA GLU A 30 -7.77 13.45 -20.62
C GLU A 30 -7.78 12.72 -21.97
N THR A 31 -6.63 12.63 -22.63
CA THR A 31 -6.48 11.83 -23.85
C THR A 31 -6.69 10.34 -23.57
N LEU A 32 -6.09 9.81 -22.50
CA LEU A 32 -6.21 8.39 -22.13
C LEU A 32 -7.65 7.96 -21.83
N LYS A 33 -8.52 8.86 -21.35
CA LYS A 33 -9.96 8.56 -21.13
C LYS A 33 -10.70 8.11 -22.38
N ARG A 34 -10.19 8.43 -23.58
CA ARG A 34 -10.81 8.08 -24.87
C ARG A 34 -10.46 6.65 -25.31
N PHE A 35 -9.53 5.99 -24.63
CA PHE A 35 -9.03 4.67 -25.00
C PHE A 35 -9.41 3.62 -23.94
N LYS A 36 -9.73 2.42 -24.40
CA LYS A 36 -10.01 1.27 -23.51
C LYS A 36 -8.74 0.73 -22.85
N PHE A 37 -7.61 0.82 -23.55
CA PHE A 37 -6.33 0.28 -23.12
C PHE A 37 -5.24 1.34 -23.23
N SER A 38 -4.32 1.33 -22.27
CA SER A 38 -3.19 2.26 -22.20
C SER A 38 -1.92 1.43 -22.00
N PHE A 39 -0.96 1.58 -22.91
CA PHE A 39 0.33 0.90 -22.79
C PHE A 39 1.20 1.63 -21.76
N ALA A 40 1.30 1.05 -20.56
CA ALA A 40 2.09 1.54 -19.45
C ALA A 40 3.42 0.78 -19.38
N PHE A 41 4.24 0.92 -20.42
CA PHE A 41 5.54 0.26 -20.50
C PHE A 41 6.60 1.08 -19.78
N GLU A 42 7.34 0.43 -18.90
CA GLU A 42 8.47 1.02 -18.19
C GLU A 42 9.77 0.89 -18.98
N ASN A 43 10.72 1.75 -18.64
CA ASN A 43 12.01 1.79 -19.34
C ASN A 43 12.89 0.56 -19.03
N SER A 44 12.64 -0.09 -17.89
CA SER A 44 13.30 -1.30 -17.41
C SER A 44 12.32 -2.20 -16.65
N ASN A 45 12.63 -3.49 -16.57
CA ASN A 45 11.83 -4.49 -15.84
C ASN A 45 12.46 -4.74 -14.47
N GLU A 46 12.41 -3.74 -13.59
CA GLU A 46 12.99 -3.82 -12.25
C GLU A 46 11.90 -3.98 -11.20
N GLU A 47 12.19 -4.74 -10.14
CA GLU A 47 11.30 -4.84 -8.98
C GLU A 47 10.98 -3.44 -8.44
N ASP A 48 9.70 -3.21 -8.11
CA ASP A 48 9.17 -1.93 -7.61
C ASP A 48 9.28 -0.72 -8.54
N TYR A 49 9.80 -0.87 -9.75
CA TYR A 49 9.87 0.23 -10.71
C TYR A 49 8.51 0.43 -11.40
N VAL A 50 7.61 1.09 -10.68
CA VAL A 50 6.26 1.45 -11.13
C VAL A 50 6.09 2.96 -11.09
N THR A 51 5.82 3.58 -12.24
CA THR A 51 5.80 5.04 -12.39
C THR A 51 4.40 5.58 -12.69
N GLU A 52 4.32 6.87 -13.02
CA GLU A 52 3.07 7.55 -13.36
C GLU A 52 2.33 6.88 -14.52
N LYS A 53 3.03 6.17 -15.43
CA LYS A 53 2.41 5.52 -16.59
C LYS A 53 1.31 4.55 -16.18
N PHE A 54 1.58 3.74 -15.15
CA PHE A 54 0.62 2.79 -14.62
C PHE A 54 -0.55 3.50 -13.92
N PHE A 55 -0.24 4.38 -12.97
CA PHE A 55 -1.28 5.07 -12.18
C PHE A 55 -2.14 6.02 -13.02
N GLN A 56 -1.59 6.73 -14.02
CA GLN A 56 -2.35 7.58 -14.93
C GLN A 56 -3.36 6.79 -15.76
N SER A 57 -3.02 5.54 -16.13
CA SER A 57 -3.95 4.64 -16.82
C SER A 57 -5.16 4.31 -15.93
N LEU A 58 -4.90 3.96 -14.66
CA LEU A 58 -5.94 3.70 -13.67
C LEU A 58 -6.84 4.92 -13.45
N VAL A 59 -6.25 6.12 -13.27
CA VAL A 59 -6.98 7.38 -13.10
C VAL A 59 -7.86 7.65 -14.33
N ALA A 60 -7.32 7.50 -15.54
CA ALA A 60 -8.06 7.70 -16.79
C ALA A 60 -9.21 6.69 -17.02
N GLY A 61 -9.22 5.55 -16.30
CA GLY A 61 -10.22 4.49 -16.53
C GLY A 61 -9.95 3.64 -17.76
N SER A 62 -8.71 3.71 -18.25
CA SER A 62 -8.18 2.82 -19.27
C SER A 62 -7.49 1.65 -18.58
N ILE A 63 -7.65 0.43 -19.10
CA ILE A 63 -6.98 -0.74 -18.56
C ILE A 63 -5.48 -0.66 -18.91
N PRO A 64 -4.57 -0.66 -17.93
CA PRO A 64 -3.13 -0.64 -18.19
C PRO A 64 -2.67 -1.97 -18.77
N VAL A 65 -1.94 -1.90 -19.89
CA VAL A 65 -1.16 -2.99 -20.47
C VAL A 65 0.29 -2.75 -20.13
N VAL A 66 0.87 -3.61 -19.30
CA VAL A 66 2.15 -3.36 -18.62
C VAL A 66 3.25 -4.27 -19.16
N ILE A 67 4.41 -3.66 -19.40
CA ILE A 67 5.73 -4.30 -19.44
C ILE A 67 6.56 -3.50 -18.44
N GLY A 68 7.08 -4.13 -17.39
CA GLY A 68 7.79 -3.41 -16.33
C GLY A 68 8.06 -4.28 -15.12
N ALA A 69 7.75 -3.76 -13.93
CA ALA A 69 8.02 -4.44 -12.66
C ALA A 69 7.40 -5.85 -12.62
N PRO A 70 8.21 -6.92 -12.36
CA PRO A 70 7.70 -8.29 -12.26
C PRO A 70 6.59 -8.45 -11.20
N ASN A 71 6.63 -7.61 -10.16
CA ASN A 71 5.69 -7.56 -9.05
C ASN A 71 4.59 -6.48 -9.21
N ILE A 72 4.29 -6.01 -10.44
CA ILE A 72 3.25 -4.98 -10.69
C ILE A 72 1.89 -5.26 -10.02
N GLN A 73 1.57 -6.54 -9.79
CA GLN A 73 0.32 -6.94 -9.13
C GLN A 73 0.20 -6.40 -7.70
N GLU A 74 1.32 -6.15 -7.01
CA GLU A 74 1.37 -5.53 -5.66
C GLU A 74 0.88 -4.07 -5.67
N PHE A 75 0.88 -3.43 -6.83
CA PHE A 75 0.50 -2.03 -7.05
C PHE A 75 -0.89 -1.88 -7.66
N ALA A 76 -1.54 -2.98 -8.02
CA ALA A 76 -2.83 -2.98 -8.70
C ALA A 76 -4.00 -2.80 -7.72
N PRO A 77 -5.05 -2.03 -8.08
CA PRO A 77 -6.23 -1.88 -7.23
C PRO A 77 -7.06 -3.15 -7.08
N SER A 78 -6.96 -4.09 -8.01
CA SER A 78 -7.54 -5.43 -7.90
C SER A 78 -6.73 -6.47 -8.67
N ASN A 79 -7.00 -7.75 -8.44
CA ASN A 79 -6.30 -8.84 -9.12
C ASN A 79 -6.50 -8.87 -10.65
N ASN A 80 -7.58 -8.29 -11.14
CA ASN A 80 -7.95 -8.26 -12.56
C ASN A 80 -7.86 -6.86 -13.19
N SER A 81 -7.27 -5.85 -12.54
CA SER A 81 -7.30 -4.47 -13.06
C SER A 81 -6.22 -4.13 -14.10
N LEU A 82 -5.43 -5.10 -14.57
CA LEU A 82 -4.34 -4.86 -15.53
C LEU A 82 -4.12 -6.06 -16.45
N LEU A 83 -3.40 -5.83 -17.55
CA LEU A 83 -2.85 -6.88 -18.43
C LEU A 83 -1.32 -6.82 -18.36
N HIS A 84 -0.67 -7.88 -17.90
CA HIS A 84 0.79 -7.92 -17.74
C HIS A 84 1.44 -8.80 -18.81
N ILE A 85 2.31 -8.21 -19.63
CA ILE A 85 3.20 -8.92 -20.53
C ILE A 85 4.53 -9.11 -19.79
N LYS A 86 4.74 -10.29 -19.19
CA LYS A 86 5.96 -10.59 -18.41
C LYS A 86 7.11 -10.94 -19.34
N GLU A 87 6.81 -11.73 -20.37
CA GLU A 87 7.74 -12.16 -21.40
C GLU A 87 7.15 -11.92 -22.78
N LEU A 88 8.00 -11.89 -23.81
CA LEU A 88 7.55 -11.65 -25.19
C LEU A 88 6.49 -12.66 -25.67
N LYS A 89 6.57 -13.91 -25.19
CA LYS A 89 5.59 -14.97 -25.49
C LYS A 89 4.17 -14.66 -25.00
N ASP A 90 4.03 -13.77 -24.01
CA ASP A 90 2.73 -13.38 -23.47
C ASP A 90 2.03 -12.35 -24.36
N ALA A 91 2.76 -11.67 -25.25
CA ALA A 91 2.25 -10.56 -26.05
C ALA A 91 1.04 -10.97 -26.91
N GLU A 92 1.09 -12.14 -27.56
CA GLU A 92 -0.01 -12.64 -28.39
C GLU A 92 -1.25 -12.94 -27.54
N THR A 93 -1.08 -13.61 -26.40
CA THR A 93 -2.16 -13.92 -25.46
C THR A 93 -2.82 -12.66 -24.90
N VAL A 94 -2.01 -11.64 -24.57
CA VAL A 94 -2.51 -10.33 -24.13
C VAL A 94 -3.24 -9.62 -25.26
N ALA A 95 -2.74 -9.66 -26.50
CA ALA A 95 -3.42 -9.10 -27.67
C ALA A 95 -4.83 -9.69 -27.88
N ASN A 96 -4.92 -11.03 -27.79
CA ASN A 96 -6.17 -11.76 -27.93
C ASN A 96 -7.14 -11.41 -26.79
N THR A 97 -6.61 -11.25 -25.57
CA THR A 97 -7.40 -10.78 -24.42
C THR A 97 -7.92 -9.36 -24.64
N MET A 98 -7.10 -8.44 -25.14
CA MET A 98 -7.53 -7.08 -25.48
C MET A 98 -8.65 -7.07 -26.53
N LYS A 99 -8.55 -7.90 -27.58
CA LYS A 99 -9.60 -8.05 -28.61
C LYS A 99 -10.91 -8.57 -28.01
N TYR A 100 -10.82 -9.60 -27.16
CA TYR A 100 -11.98 -10.15 -26.46
C TYR A 100 -12.66 -9.08 -25.57
N LEU A 101 -11.90 -8.38 -24.74
CA LEU A 101 -12.39 -7.31 -23.88
C LEU A 101 -12.94 -6.11 -24.68
N ALA A 102 -12.33 -5.78 -25.83
CA ALA A 102 -12.83 -4.73 -26.71
C ALA A 102 -14.22 -5.06 -27.27
N ALA A 103 -14.48 -6.34 -27.59
CA ALA A 103 -15.74 -6.84 -28.12
C ALA A 103 -16.78 -7.20 -27.04
N ASN A 104 -16.36 -7.37 -25.78
CA ASN A 104 -17.22 -7.75 -24.66
C ASN A 104 -17.24 -6.67 -23.56
N PRO A 105 -18.20 -5.74 -23.58
CA PRO A 105 -18.31 -4.67 -22.59
C PRO A 105 -18.47 -5.16 -21.16
N SER A 106 -19.17 -6.28 -20.94
CA SER A 106 -19.35 -6.85 -19.61
C SER A 106 -18.01 -7.31 -19.03
N ALA A 107 -17.25 -8.08 -19.81
CA ALA A 107 -15.92 -8.52 -19.42
C ALA A 107 -14.96 -7.33 -19.20
N TYR A 108 -15.00 -6.30 -20.06
CA TYR A 108 -14.22 -5.08 -19.86
C TYR A 108 -14.55 -4.36 -18.54
N ASN A 109 -15.85 -4.22 -18.23
CA ASN A 109 -16.29 -3.54 -17.03
C ASN A 109 -15.90 -4.29 -15.74
N GLU A 110 -15.79 -5.62 -15.77
CA GLU A 110 -15.29 -6.40 -14.62
C GLU A 110 -13.85 -6.00 -14.23
N LEU A 111 -12.99 -5.60 -15.18
CA LEU A 111 -11.63 -5.13 -14.88
C LEU A 111 -11.61 -3.72 -14.26
N LEU A 112 -12.69 -2.96 -14.39
CA LEU A 112 -12.86 -1.62 -13.81
C LEU A 112 -13.77 -1.61 -12.58
N ARG A 113 -14.26 -2.79 -12.15
CA ARG A 113 -15.24 -2.93 -11.07
C ARG A 113 -14.77 -2.33 -9.73
N TRP A 114 -13.46 -2.38 -9.47
CA TRP A 114 -12.82 -1.73 -8.32
C TRP A 114 -13.08 -0.21 -8.25
N LYS A 115 -13.42 0.46 -9.36
CA LYS A 115 -13.79 1.88 -9.35
C LYS A 115 -15.14 2.13 -8.70
N VAL A 116 -16.02 1.12 -8.66
CA VAL A 116 -17.37 1.22 -8.09
C VAL A 116 -17.40 0.58 -6.70
N GLU A 117 -16.80 -0.60 -6.55
CA GLU A 117 -16.78 -1.35 -5.28
C GLU A 117 -15.68 -0.89 -4.32
N GLY A 118 -14.71 -0.13 -4.84
CA GLY A 118 -13.51 0.26 -4.12
C GLY A 118 -12.33 -0.69 -4.42
N PRO A 119 -11.09 -0.19 -4.33
CA PRO A 119 -9.89 -0.98 -4.49
C PRO A 119 -9.61 -1.82 -3.24
N SER A 120 -8.68 -2.77 -3.37
CA SER A 120 -8.19 -3.56 -2.26
C SER A 120 -7.61 -2.69 -1.14
N ASP A 121 -7.64 -3.21 0.09
CA ASP A 121 -7.00 -2.57 1.25
C ASP A 121 -5.50 -2.37 1.01
N SER A 122 -4.84 -3.32 0.34
CA SER A 122 -3.43 -3.21 -0.03
C SER A 122 -3.14 -1.98 -0.90
N PHE A 123 -4.03 -1.69 -1.86
CA PHE A 123 -3.90 -0.53 -2.72
C PHE A 123 -4.19 0.77 -1.97
N LYS A 124 -5.20 0.80 -1.09
CA LYS A 124 -5.46 1.97 -0.23
C LYS A 124 -4.24 2.28 0.65
N ALA A 125 -3.68 1.27 1.31
CA ALA A 125 -2.48 1.42 2.14
C ALA A 125 -1.27 1.92 1.33
N LEU A 126 -1.08 1.41 0.10
CA LEU A 126 -0.03 1.88 -0.81
C LEU A 126 -0.19 3.36 -1.16
N VAL A 127 -1.40 3.78 -1.56
CA VAL A 127 -1.71 5.17 -1.94
C VAL A 127 -1.52 6.11 -0.76
N ASP A 128 -2.02 5.75 0.41
CA ASP A 128 -1.88 6.54 1.63
C ASP A 128 -0.41 6.74 2.03
N MET A 129 0.41 5.69 1.96
CA MET A 129 1.84 5.83 2.23
C MET A 129 2.56 6.68 1.20
N ALA A 130 2.13 6.62 -0.06
CA ALA A 130 2.67 7.46 -1.12
C ALA A 130 2.32 8.95 -0.94
N ALA A 131 1.15 9.24 -0.35
CA ALA A 131 0.69 10.62 -0.09
C ALA A 131 1.55 11.35 0.95
N VAL A 132 2.21 10.64 1.87
CA VAL A 132 3.13 11.26 2.83
C VAL A 132 4.32 11.87 2.08
N HIS A 133 4.47 13.19 2.13
CA HIS A 133 5.61 13.86 1.49
C HIS A 133 6.96 13.36 2.05
N SER A 134 7.99 13.27 1.21
CA SER A 134 9.30 12.74 1.59
C SER A 134 9.94 13.50 2.76
N SER A 135 9.74 14.82 2.85
CA SER A 135 10.18 15.62 3.99
C SER A 135 9.50 15.22 5.29
N CYS A 136 8.19 14.93 5.27
CA CYS A 136 7.48 14.45 6.46
C CYS A 136 8.02 13.09 6.92
N ARG A 137 8.29 12.17 5.98
CA ARG A 137 8.91 10.87 6.29
C ARG A 137 10.27 11.06 6.97
N LEU A 138 11.10 11.97 6.45
CA LEU A 138 12.39 12.30 7.05
C LEU A 138 12.23 12.91 8.45
N CYS A 139 11.31 13.84 8.64
CA CYS A 139 11.02 14.43 9.95
C CYS A 139 10.60 13.37 10.97
N ILE A 140 9.69 12.46 10.60
CA ILE A 140 9.23 11.38 11.46
C ILE A 140 10.38 10.44 11.80
N PHE A 141 11.22 10.09 10.83
CA PHE A 141 12.41 9.27 11.05
C PHE A 141 13.37 9.94 12.04
N LEU A 142 13.76 11.20 11.79
CA LEU A 142 14.67 11.94 12.67
C LEU A 142 14.11 12.10 14.08
N ALA A 143 12.83 12.46 14.21
CA ALA A 143 12.19 12.63 15.51
C ALA A 143 12.09 11.29 16.26
N THR A 144 11.87 10.18 15.54
CA THR A 144 11.93 8.83 16.12
C THR A 144 13.33 8.50 16.65
N SER A 145 14.37 8.75 15.86
CA SER A 145 15.77 8.52 16.27
C SER A 145 16.22 9.43 17.42
N ILE A 146 15.71 10.67 17.48
CA ILE A 146 15.97 11.57 18.62
C ILE A 146 15.32 10.99 19.89
N ARG A 147 14.04 10.62 19.82
CA ARG A 147 13.31 10.06 20.97
C ARG A 147 13.96 8.77 21.49
N GLU A 148 14.42 7.89 20.61
CA GLU A 148 15.16 6.68 21.01
C GLU A 148 16.47 7.00 21.76
N ARG A 149 17.22 8.02 21.30
CA ARG A 149 18.43 8.47 22.01
C ARG A 149 18.11 9.09 23.36
N GLU A 150 17.02 9.84 23.46
CA GLU A 150 16.57 10.42 24.73
C GLU A 150 16.17 9.34 25.73
N GLU A 151 15.44 8.31 25.30
CA GLU A 151 15.02 7.19 26.14
C GLU A 151 16.18 6.32 26.66
N GLN A 152 17.30 6.30 25.93
CA GLN A 152 18.54 5.66 26.36
C GLN A 152 19.28 6.45 27.44
N ASN A 153 18.99 7.75 27.60
CA ASN A 153 19.62 8.59 28.62
C ASN A 153 19.21 8.12 30.03
N PRO A 154 20.15 7.90 30.97
CA PRO A 154 19.84 7.50 32.34
C PRO A 154 18.94 8.49 33.09
N LYS A 155 18.93 9.78 32.69
CA LYS A 155 18.05 10.81 33.26
C LYS A 155 16.62 10.73 32.76
N PHE A 156 16.37 9.97 31.69
CA PHE A 156 15.03 9.77 31.17
C PHE A 156 14.20 8.96 32.16
N LYS A 157 13.06 9.52 32.57
CA LYS A 157 12.15 8.83 33.49
C LYS A 157 11.50 7.66 32.77
N LYS A 158 12.07 6.47 32.93
CA LYS A 158 11.51 5.23 32.37
C LYS A 158 10.23 4.86 33.10
N ARG A 159 9.16 4.60 32.34
CA ARG A 159 7.96 3.95 32.86
C ARG A 159 8.16 2.42 32.81
N PRO A 160 7.59 1.65 33.74
CA PRO A 160 7.67 0.19 33.68
C PRO A 160 7.03 -0.33 32.39
N CYS A 161 7.81 -1.02 31.57
CA CYS A 161 7.34 -1.64 30.32
C CYS A 161 6.60 -2.96 30.53
N LYS A 162 6.73 -3.53 31.72
CA LYS A 162 6.02 -4.72 32.17
C LYS A 162 5.74 -4.62 33.66
N CYS A 163 4.61 -5.13 34.09
CA CYS A 163 4.22 -5.20 35.50
C CYS A 163 3.63 -6.58 35.77
N THR A 164 4.19 -7.31 36.72
CA THR A 164 3.69 -8.63 37.12
C THR A 164 3.04 -8.51 38.48
N ARG A 165 1.79 -8.98 38.57
CA ARG A 165 1.05 -9.09 39.83
C ARG A 165 0.46 -10.49 39.90
N ASP A 166 0.77 -11.20 40.97
CA ASP A 166 0.39 -12.59 41.16
C ASP A 166 0.90 -13.46 39.99
N SER A 167 0.02 -14.08 39.21
CA SER A 167 0.35 -14.88 38.02
C SER A 167 0.12 -14.14 36.68
N GLU A 168 -0.24 -12.86 36.70
CA GLU A 168 -0.57 -12.08 35.52
C GLU A 168 0.54 -11.05 35.24
N THR A 169 1.03 -11.00 34.00
CA THR A 169 1.92 -9.94 33.53
C THR A 169 1.18 -9.04 32.56
N VAL A 170 1.29 -7.74 32.77
CA VAL A 170 0.82 -6.72 31.83
C VAL A 170 2.01 -6.13 31.11
N TYR A 171 2.01 -6.21 29.78
CA TYR A 171 2.99 -5.62 28.88
C TYR A 171 2.48 -4.27 28.40
N HIS A 172 3.34 -3.26 28.43
CA HIS A 172 3.08 -1.93 27.88
C HIS A 172 3.78 -1.81 26.54
N VAL A 173 3.01 -1.58 25.48
CA VAL A 173 3.53 -1.35 24.12
C VAL A 173 3.04 0.00 23.59
N TYR A 174 3.77 0.53 22.62
CA TYR A 174 3.46 1.81 21.99
C TYR A 174 3.08 1.59 20.53
N VAL A 175 1.98 2.21 20.09
CA VAL A 175 1.49 2.07 18.72
C VAL A 175 1.17 3.45 18.16
N ARG A 176 1.64 3.74 16.95
CA ARG A 176 1.21 4.93 16.20
C ARG A 176 0.65 4.53 14.85
N GLU A 177 -0.19 5.37 14.27
CA GLU A 177 -0.44 5.28 12.83
C GLU A 177 0.84 5.65 12.06
N ARG A 178 1.17 4.89 11.01
CA ARG A 178 2.28 5.19 10.12
C ARG A 178 2.07 6.55 9.46
N GLY A 179 3.07 7.44 9.59
CA GLY A 179 2.95 8.83 9.15
C GLY A 179 2.62 9.81 10.27
N ARG A 180 2.32 9.35 11.50
CA ARG A 180 2.21 10.21 12.69
C ARG A 180 3.47 10.17 13.54
N PHE A 181 3.61 11.16 14.41
CA PHE A 181 4.69 11.21 15.40
C PHE A 181 4.29 10.60 16.75
N GLU A 182 3.10 10.96 17.22
CA GLU A 182 2.60 10.57 18.55
C GLU A 182 2.25 9.08 18.60
N MET A 183 2.55 8.48 19.76
CA MET A 183 2.34 7.07 20.04
C MET A 183 1.30 6.90 21.14
N GLU A 184 0.38 5.98 20.93
CA GLU A 184 -0.60 5.57 21.90
C GLU A 184 -0.10 4.41 22.75
N SER A 185 -0.47 4.42 24.03
CA SER A 185 -0.18 3.33 24.95
C SER A 185 -1.23 2.23 24.84
N ILE A 186 -0.77 0.99 24.62
CA ILE A 186 -1.59 -0.22 24.63
C ILE A 186 -1.07 -1.14 25.74
N PHE A 187 -1.98 -1.74 26.49
CA PHE A 187 -1.66 -2.65 27.60
C PHE A 187 -2.17 -4.04 27.28
N LEU A 188 -1.27 -5.02 27.21
CA LEU A 188 -1.57 -6.41 26.85
C LEU A 188 -1.38 -7.31 28.06
N ARG A 189 -2.31 -8.23 28.29
CA ARG A 189 -2.27 -9.18 29.41
C ARG A 189 -1.68 -10.50 28.95
N SER A 190 -0.83 -11.11 29.78
CA SER A 190 -0.20 -12.40 29.49
C SER A 190 -1.22 -13.52 29.27
N SER A 191 -2.38 -13.47 29.93
CA SER A 191 -3.48 -14.42 29.75
C SER A 191 -4.14 -14.38 28.35
N ASN A 192 -4.00 -13.27 27.62
CA ASN A 192 -4.60 -13.06 26.31
C ASN A 192 -3.61 -12.43 25.32
N LEU A 193 -2.35 -12.89 25.36
CA LEU A 193 -1.30 -12.37 24.49
C LEU A 193 -1.34 -13.09 23.13
N SER A 194 -2.26 -12.70 22.25
CA SER A 194 -2.36 -13.18 20.86
C SER A 194 -2.29 -12.01 19.88
N LEU A 195 -2.01 -12.31 18.62
CA LEU A 195 -1.97 -11.27 17.58
C LEU A 195 -3.35 -10.63 17.40
N GLU A 196 -4.42 -11.44 17.36
CA GLU A 196 -5.80 -10.98 17.23
C GLU A 196 -6.23 -10.08 18.41
N ALA A 197 -5.86 -10.45 19.64
CA ALA A 197 -6.14 -9.63 20.82
C ALA A 197 -5.39 -8.30 20.78
N PHE A 198 -4.15 -8.30 20.28
CA PHE A 198 -3.38 -7.07 20.10
C PHE A 198 -3.98 -6.16 19.04
N GLU A 199 -4.30 -6.70 17.86
CA GLU A 199 -4.94 -5.95 16.78
C GLU A 199 -6.28 -5.35 17.24
N SER A 200 -7.09 -6.14 17.95
CA SER A 200 -8.36 -5.69 18.53
C SER A 200 -8.18 -4.58 19.57
N ALA A 201 -7.13 -4.66 20.41
CA ALA A 201 -6.81 -3.64 21.39
C ALA A 201 -6.33 -2.33 20.73
N VAL A 202 -5.58 -2.43 19.63
CA VAL A 202 -5.18 -1.27 18.82
C VAL A 202 -6.39 -0.59 18.20
N VAL A 203 -7.27 -1.34 17.54
CA VAL A 203 -8.50 -0.77 16.94
C VAL A 203 -9.35 -0.10 18.01
N SER A 204 -9.66 -0.80 19.10
CA SER A 204 -10.47 -0.27 20.22
C SER A 204 -9.87 1.01 20.81
N LYS A 205 -8.54 1.08 20.95
CA LYS A 205 -7.85 2.27 21.45
C LYS A 205 -8.04 3.44 20.47
N PHE A 206 -7.79 3.25 19.18
CA PHE A 206 -7.88 4.32 18.20
C PHE A 206 -9.33 4.78 17.96
N GLU A 207 -10.31 3.87 18.02
CA GLU A 207 -11.73 4.20 18.03
C GLU A 207 -12.13 5.04 19.24
N SER A 208 -11.63 4.70 20.45
CA SER A 208 -11.90 5.49 21.66
C SER A 208 -11.41 6.93 21.57
N LEU A 209 -10.40 7.17 20.74
CA LEU A 209 -9.84 8.50 20.44
C LEU A 209 -10.57 9.21 19.30
N LYS A 210 -11.59 8.58 18.70
CA LYS A 210 -12.27 9.03 17.48
C LYS A 210 -11.27 9.30 16.36
N HIS A 211 -10.28 8.41 16.24
CA HIS A 211 -9.18 8.57 15.29
C HIS A 211 -9.68 8.51 13.85
N VAL A 212 -9.19 9.43 13.03
CA VAL A 212 -9.39 9.43 11.57
C VAL A 212 -8.03 9.16 10.92
N PRO A 213 -7.91 8.14 10.06
CA PRO A 213 -6.67 7.87 9.32
C PRO A 213 -6.20 9.11 8.57
N ILE A 214 -4.89 9.38 8.56
CA ILE A 214 -4.31 10.66 8.11
C ILE A 214 -4.82 11.05 6.73
N TRP A 215 -4.91 10.09 5.81
CA TRP A 215 -5.17 10.34 4.40
C TRP A 215 -6.62 10.08 3.98
N LYS A 216 -7.50 9.73 4.92
CA LYS A 216 -8.89 9.36 4.61
C LYS A 216 -9.63 10.51 3.93
N GLU A 217 -9.39 11.76 4.32
CA GLU A 217 -10.09 12.91 3.73
C GLU A 217 -9.54 13.33 2.37
N GLU A 218 -8.26 13.10 2.13
CA GLU A 218 -7.56 13.38 0.88
C GLU A 218 -7.91 12.36 -0.21
N ARG A 219 -8.38 11.17 0.19
CA ARG A 219 -8.89 10.18 -0.76
C ARG A 219 -10.09 10.74 -1.55
N PRO A 220 -10.18 10.44 -2.85
CA PRO A 220 -11.40 10.64 -3.63
C PRO A 220 -12.61 10.06 -2.88
N HIS A 221 -13.77 10.71 -2.96
CA HIS A 221 -14.98 10.32 -2.21
C HIS A 221 -15.27 8.80 -2.27
N ILE A 222 -15.09 8.20 -3.45
CA ILE A 222 -15.32 6.76 -3.67
C ILE A 222 -14.31 5.83 -2.97
N LEU A 223 -13.17 6.37 -2.55
CA LEU A 223 -12.08 5.66 -1.87
C LEU A 223 -12.03 5.92 -0.36
N ARG A 224 -12.83 6.86 0.17
CA ARG A 224 -12.83 7.20 1.60
C ARG A 224 -13.31 6.06 2.48
N GLY A 225 -14.10 5.14 1.94
CA GLY A 225 -14.69 4.03 2.69
C GLY A 225 -15.79 4.49 3.65
N GLY A 226 -16.18 3.60 4.57
CA GLY A 226 -17.13 3.90 5.64
C GLY A 226 -16.46 4.55 6.86
N ASP A 227 -17.23 4.73 7.93
CA ASP A 227 -16.74 5.31 9.20
C ASP A 227 -16.03 4.32 10.12
N GLU A 228 -16.06 3.03 9.77
CA GLU A 228 -15.37 1.98 10.50
C GLU A 228 -13.85 2.09 10.35
N LEU A 229 -13.13 2.02 11.46
CA LEU A 229 -11.68 2.05 11.48
C LEU A 229 -11.13 0.64 11.21
N LYS A 230 -10.57 0.42 10.02
CA LYS A 230 -10.03 -0.88 9.65
C LYS A 230 -8.51 -0.90 9.75
N LEU A 231 -7.97 -1.79 10.57
CA LEU A 231 -6.54 -2.08 10.64
C LEU A 231 -6.15 -3.03 9.49
N TYR A 232 -5.24 -2.59 8.61
CA TYR A 232 -4.73 -3.41 7.51
C TYR A 232 -3.44 -4.15 7.87
N ARG A 233 -2.51 -3.44 8.52
CA ARG A 233 -1.21 -3.99 8.94
C ARG A 233 -0.78 -3.40 10.27
N LEU A 234 -0.12 -4.22 11.07
CA LEU A 234 0.52 -3.84 12.31
C LEU A 234 1.92 -4.46 12.32
N HIS A 235 2.95 -3.65 12.46
CA HIS A 235 4.34 -4.11 12.37
C HIS A 235 5.25 -3.36 13.34
N PRO A 236 6.38 -3.96 13.76
CA PRO A 236 7.39 -3.27 14.54
C PRO A 236 7.87 -1.97 13.87
N LEU A 237 8.18 -0.98 14.70
CA LEU A 237 8.70 0.32 14.27
C LEU A 237 10.01 0.19 13.50
N GLY A 238 10.22 1.07 12.51
CA GLY A 238 11.50 1.19 11.79
C GLY A 238 11.56 0.44 10.45
N MET A 239 10.46 -0.17 10.01
CA MET A 239 10.39 -0.85 8.73
C MET A 239 10.29 0.10 7.54
N THR A 240 10.99 -0.25 6.46
CA THR A 240 10.78 0.36 5.15
C THR A 240 9.35 0.13 4.65
N GLN A 241 8.91 0.92 3.67
CA GLN A 241 7.57 0.77 3.10
C GLN A 241 7.33 -0.64 2.51
N ARG A 242 8.32 -1.19 1.81
CA ARG A 242 8.25 -2.54 1.23
C ARG A 242 8.08 -3.60 2.32
N GLN A 243 8.92 -3.54 3.36
CA GLN A 243 8.83 -4.45 4.51
C GLN A 243 7.45 -4.39 5.20
N ALA A 244 6.96 -3.18 5.48
CA ALA A 244 5.70 -2.96 6.17
C ALA A 244 4.47 -3.45 5.38
N LEU A 245 4.47 -3.27 4.05
CA LEU A 245 3.32 -3.63 3.21
C LEU A 245 3.33 -5.10 2.79
N TYR A 246 4.50 -5.62 2.42
CA TYR A 246 4.60 -6.84 1.62
C TYR A 246 5.43 -7.96 2.24
N ASN A 247 6.46 -7.66 3.06
CA ASN A 247 7.37 -8.70 3.55
C ASN A 247 7.13 -9.13 5.00
N PHE A 248 6.64 -8.24 5.86
CA PHE A 248 6.52 -8.54 7.28
C PHE A 248 5.14 -9.09 7.66
N THR A 249 5.17 -10.23 8.34
CA THR A 249 4.03 -10.81 9.07
C THR A 249 4.60 -11.62 10.23
N PHE A 250 3.96 -11.56 11.40
CA PHE A 250 4.25 -12.51 12.48
C PHE A 250 3.91 -13.93 12.05
N LYS A 251 4.76 -14.90 12.40
CA LYS A 251 4.55 -16.33 12.10
C LYS A 251 3.62 -16.98 13.15
N GLY A 252 2.49 -16.35 13.41
CA GLY A 252 1.50 -16.74 14.41
C GLY A 252 1.78 -16.20 15.83
N ASP A 253 0.95 -16.62 16.76
CA ASP A 253 0.94 -16.08 18.13
C ASP A 253 2.25 -16.31 18.89
N THR A 254 2.95 -17.43 18.67
CA THR A 254 4.21 -17.72 19.38
C THR A 254 5.29 -16.70 19.02
N ASP A 255 5.48 -16.43 17.72
CA ASP A 255 6.43 -15.43 17.23
C ASP A 255 6.10 -14.02 17.75
N PHE A 256 4.81 -13.68 17.82
CA PHE A 256 4.35 -12.44 18.43
C PHE A 256 4.64 -12.38 19.95
N ARG A 257 4.34 -13.44 20.70
CA ARG A 257 4.64 -13.51 22.15
C ARG A 257 6.13 -13.33 22.41
N ASP A 258 6.97 -14.08 21.70
CA ASP A 258 8.43 -14.01 21.83
C ASP A 258 8.93 -12.58 21.57
N HIS A 259 8.37 -11.88 20.59
CA HIS A 259 8.68 -10.47 20.32
C HIS A 259 8.32 -9.55 21.50
N ILE A 260 7.11 -9.67 22.05
CA ILE A 260 6.66 -8.84 23.17
C ILE A 260 7.48 -9.09 24.44
N GLU A 261 7.81 -10.36 24.71
CA GLU A 261 8.54 -10.74 25.92
C GLU A 261 10.02 -10.37 25.88
N SER A 262 10.63 -10.42 24.70
CA SER A 262 12.05 -10.08 24.50
C SER A 262 12.34 -8.58 24.39
N LEU A 263 11.34 -7.77 24.02
CA LEU A 263 11.50 -6.32 23.79
C LEU A 263 10.59 -5.50 24.72
N PRO A 264 11.09 -5.09 25.91
CA PRO A 264 10.35 -4.20 26.80
C PRO A 264 9.99 -2.90 26.08
N CYS A 265 8.73 -2.47 26.18
CA CYS A 265 8.21 -1.26 25.52
C CYS A 265 8.31 -1.33 23.99
N ALA A 266 8.09 -2.50 23.40
CA ALA A 266 8.02 -2.68 21.96
C ALA A 266 7.13 -1.60 21.31
N LYS A 267 7.62 -1.06 20.19
CA LYS A 267 6.98 0.03 19.44
C LYS A 267 6.53 -0.49 18.10
N PHE A 268 5.32 -0.12 17.69
CA PHE A 268 4.68 -0.58 16.47
C PHE A 268 4.14 0.60 15.65
N GLU A 269 4.01 0.36 14.35
CA GLU A 269 3.23 1.20 13.45
C GLU A 269 2.02 0.41 12.95
N ALA A 270 0.87 1.06 12.99
CA ALA A 270 -0.39 0.61 12.44
C ALA A 270 -0.64 1.30 11.09
N ILE A 271 -1.23 0.57 10.16
CA ILE A 271 -1.67 1.08 8.86
C ILE A 271 -3.17 0.86 8.82
N PHE A 272 -3.92 1.96 8.83
CA PHE A 272 -5.38 1.95 8.73
C PHE A 272 -5.82 2.22 7.29
N VAL A 273 -6.94 1.64 6.88
CA VAL A 273 -7.49 1.77 5.51
C VAL A 273 -8.98 2.05 5.51
#